data_AF-A0A2E6GZ56-F1
#
_entry.id   AF-A0A2E6GZ56-F1
#
_cell.length_a   1.000
_cell.length_b   1.000
_cell.length_c   1.000
_cell.angle_alpha   90.00
_cell.angle_beta   90.00
_cell.angle_gamma   90.00
#
_symmetry.space_group_name_H-M   'P 1'
#
loop_
_entity.id
_entity.type
_entity.pdbx_description
1 polymer ?
#
loop_
_entity_poly.entity_id
_entity_poly.type
_entity_poly.pdbx_seq_one_letter_code
_entity_poly.pdbx_strand_id
1 'polypeptide(L)'
;MKNLLVFLCAVLSLNLYAGDCKNYEAQVIGEIVKVSKVQDVCFYKIKVSTINEHVLCPLTKEEIETESVQFEAGYHAHCPHRFGGEFSGILVKGRDGVINFD
;
A
#
# COMPACT_ATOMS: atom_id res chain seq x y z
N MET A 1 -20.04 -11.00 -44.86
CA MET A 1 -20.14 -10.57 -43.45
C MET A 1 -19.39 -11.58 -42.58
N LYS A 2 -18.08 -11.41 -42.35
CA LYS A 2 -17.25 -12.46 -41.68
C LYS A 2 -16.23 -11.92 -40.66
N ASN A 3 -16.27 -10.63 -40.33
CA ASN A 3 -15.22 -9.98 -39.52
C ASN A 3 -15.69 -9.43 -38.17
N LEU A 4 -16.92 -9.73 -37.72
CA LEU A 4 -17.45 -9.14 -36.48
C LEU A 4 -17.20 -9.98 -35.22
N LEU A 5 -16.77 -11.23 -35.35
CA LEU A 5 -16.68 -12.18 -34.23
C LEU A 5 -15.36 -12.13 -33.46
N VAL A 6 -14.33 -11.45 -33.97
CA VAL A 6 -12.99 -11.47 -33.33
C VAL A 6 -12.88 -10.44 -32.19
N PHE A 7 -13.71 -9.40 -32.17
CA PHE A 7 -13.63 -8.35 -31.14
C PHE A 7 -14.25 -8.73 -29.79
N LEU A 8 -15.14 -9.74 -29.74
CA LEU A 8 -15.80 -10.11 -28.49
C LEU A 8 -14.92 -10.95 -27.55
N CYS A 9 -13.92 -11.67 -28.08
CA CYS A 9 -13.04 -12.52 -27.26
C CYS A 9 -11.97 -11.73 -26.48
N ALA A 10 -11.61 -10.52 -26.90
CA ALA A 10 -10.56 -9.73 -26.23
C ALA A 10 -11.04 -9.04 -24.94
N VAL A 11 -12.36 -8.85 -24.78
CA VAL A 11 -12.93 -8.14 -23.62
C VAL A 11 -13.12 -9.08 -22.41
N LEU A 12 -13.25 -10.39 -22.65
CA LEU A 12 -13.41 -11.40 -21.58
C LEU A 12 -12.11 -11.77 -20.87
N SER A 13 -10.95 -11.46 -21.44
CA SER A 13 -9.63 -11.75 -20.83
C SER A 13 -9.17 -10.71 -19.80
N LEU A 14 -9.87 -9.59 -19.63
CA LEU A 14 -9.48 -8.54 -18.67
C LEU A 14 -10.02 -8.76 -17.24
N ASN A 15 -10.91 -9.73 -17.02
CA ASN A 15 -11.55 -9.96 -15.71
C ASN A 15 -10.89 -11.06 -14.85
N LEU A 16 -9.77 -11.65 -15.26
CA LEU A 16 -9.20 -12.83 -14.59
C LEU A 16 -8.08 -12.53 -13.57
N TYR A 17 -7.65 -11.27 -13.39
CA TYR A 17 -6.48 -10.97 -12.54
C TYR A 17 -6.81 -10.57 -11.10
N ALA A 18 -8.08 -10.32 -10.76
CA ALA A 18 -8.46 -9.95 -9.40
C ALA A 18 -8.48 -11.12 -8.40
N GLY A 19 -8.36 -12.37 -8.88
CA GLY A 19 -8.58 -13.57 -8.06
C GLY A 19 -7.34 -14.20 -7.40
N ASP A 20 -6.12 -13.75 -7.69
CA ASP A 20 -4.90 -14.51 -7.34
C ASP A 20 -3.76 -13.66 -6.71
N CYS A 21 -4.07 -12.45 -6.26
CA CYS A 21 -3.09 -11.60 -5.59
C CYS A 21 -2.75 -12.18 -4.21
N LYS A 22 -1.48 -12.61 -4.03
CA LYS A 22 -0.98 -13.01 -2.70
C LYS A 22 -0.88 -11.80 -1.77
N ASN A 23 -0.51 -10.65 -2.35
CA ASN A 23 -0.33 -9.37 -1.69
C ASN A 23 -0.97 -8.28 -2.56
N TYR A 24 -1.52 -7.25 -1.91
CA TYR A 24 -1.97 -6.02 -2.55
C TYR A 24 -1.05 -4.88 -2.15
N GLU A 25 -0.67 -4.03 -3.10
CA GLU A 25 0.42 -3.08 -2.91
C GLU A 25 0.07 -1.67 -3.39
N ALA A 26 0.62 -0.68 -2.70
CA ALA A 26 0.63 0.71 -3.13
C ALA A 26 1.86 1.43 -2.60
N GLN A 27 2.50 2.25 -3.44
CA GLN A 27 3.52 3.17 -2.97
C GLN A 27 2.84 4.40 -2.38
N VAL A 28 3.29 4.82 -1.19
CA VAL A 28 2.79 6.02 -0.53
C VAL A 28 3.91 7.03 -0.30
N ILE A 29 3.54 8.30 -0.37
CA ILE A 29 4.38 9.43 0.01
C ILE A 29 3.56 10.29 0.96
N GLY A 30 4.20 10.82 2.00
CA GLY A 30 3.49 11.63 3.00
C GLY A 30 4.40 12.28 4.01
N GLU A 31 3.77 12.84 5.04
CA GLU A 31 4.43 13.53 6.15
C GLU A 31 4.25 12.75 7.45
N ILE A 32 5.32 12.64 8.23
CA ILE A 32 5.30 12.01 9.54
C ILE A 32 4.62 12.94 10.56
N VAL A 33 3.41 12.59 10.97
CA VAL A 33 2.60 13.37 11.93
C VAL A 33 2.70 12.86 13.36
N LYS A 34 3.35 11.72 13.59
CA LYS A 34 3.67 11.24 14.95
C LYS A 34 4.86 10.31 14.91
N VAL A 35 5.73 10.44 15.92
CA VAL A 35 6.79 9.49 16.23
C VAL A 35 6.60 9.04 17.67
N SER A 36 6.60 7.72 17.91
CA SER A 36 6.57 7.14 19.24
C SER A 36 7.57 6.00 19.33
N LYS A 37 8.25 5.85 20.48
CA LYS A 37 9.18 4.75 20.74
C LYS A 37 8.64 3.92 21.89
N VAL A 38 8.57 2.60 21.72
CA VAL A 38 8.29 1.65 22.80
C VAL A 38 9.49 0.73 22.89
N GLN A 39 10.26 0.82 23.99
CA GLN A 39 11.56 0.17 24.13
C GLN A 39 12.50 0.59 22.99
N ASP A 40 12.90 -0.36 22.14
CA ASP A 40 13.73 -0.14 20.96
C ASP A 40 12.94 -0.12 19.65
N VAL A 41 11.62 -0.17 19.71
CA VAL A 41 10.77 -0.17 18.51
C VAL A 41 10.22 1.22 18.23
N CYS A 42 10.41 1.69 17.00
CA CYS A 42 9.90 2.99 16.55
C CYS A 42 8.60 2.84 15.74
N PHE A 43 7.59 3.58 16.17
CA PHE A 43 6.28 3.65 15.55
C PHE A 43 6.06 5.03 14.95
N TYR A 44 5.58 5.06 13.72
CA TYR A 44 5.33 6.28 12.98
C TYR A 44 3.90 6.32 12.49
N LYS A 45 3.28 7.50 12.59
CA LYS A 45 2.01 7.79 11.94
C LYS A 45 2.27 8.75 10.79
N ILE A 46 1.78 8.42 9.60
CA ILE A 46 1.95 9.22 8.40
C ILE A 46 0.61 9.82 8.00
N LYS A 47 0.63 11.08 7.59
CA LYS A 47 -0.43 11.67 6.77
C LYS A 47 -0.04 11.50 5.30
N VAL A 48 -0.68 10.56 4.63
CA VAL A 48 -0.42 10.26 3.22
C VAL A 48 -0.87 11.44 2.34
N SER A 49 -0.01 11.87 1.43
CA SER A 49 -0.29 12.92 0.44
C SER A 49 -0.45 12.37 -0.97
N THR A 50 0.27 11.30 -1.30
CA THR A 50 0.23 10.64 -2.61
C THR A 50 0.14 9.13 -2.42
N ILE A 51 -0.70 8.49 -3.24
CA ILE A 51 -0.89 7.04 -3.30
C ILE A 51 -0.76 6.63 -4.76
N ASN A 52 0.19 5.75 -5.05
CA ASN A 52 0.36 5.13 -6.36
C ASN A 52 0.04 3.65 -6.22
N GLU A 53 -1.16 3.28 -6.66
CA GLU A 53 -1.65 1.90 -6.58
C GLU A 53 -0.86 1.00 -7.54
N HIS A 54 -0.54 -0.23 -7.11
CA HIS A 54 0.09 -1.19 -7.99
C HIS A 54 -0.86 -1.63 -9.10
N VAL A 55 -0.38 -1.69 -10.35
CA VAL A 55 -1.22 -1.88 -11.55
C VAL A 55 -1.98 -3.22 -11.56
N LEU A 56 -1.36 -4.29 -11.05
CA LEU A 56 -1.93 -5.64 -11.05
C LEU A 56 -2.74 -5.96 -9.79
N CYS A 57 -2.14 -5.77 -8.61
CA CYS A 57 -2.74 -6.04 -7.30
C CYS A 57 -2.82 -4.73 -6.49
N PRO A 58 -3.77 -3.83 -6.81
CA PRO A 58 -3.83 -2.53 -6.17
C PRO A 58 -4.29 -2.65 -4.72
N LEU A 59 -3.52 -2.10 -3.79
CA LEU A 59 -4.03 -1.71 -2.48
C LEU A 59 -4.68 -0.33 -2.63
N THR A 60 -6.02 -0.29 -2.53
CA THR A 60 -6.75 0.91 -2.93
C THR A 60 -6.62 2.04 -1.91
N LYS A 61 -6.77 3.29 -2.38
CA LYS A 61 -6.82 4.47 -1.51
C LYS A 61 -7.84 4.32 -0.37
N GLU A 62 -9.04 3.79 -0.66
CA GLU A 62 -10.10 3.63 0.34
C GLU A 62 -9.70 2.67 1.46
N GLU A 63 -9.00 1.58 1.13
CA GLU A 63 -8.46 0.65 2.12
C GLU A 63 -7.40 1.30 3.01
N ILE A 64 -6.48 2.07 2.40
CA ILE A 64 -5.40 2.77 3.11
C ILE A 64 -5.95 3.86 4.06
N GLU A 65 -6.99 4.58 3.65
CA GLU A 65 -7.57 5.64 4.46
C GLU A 65 -8.44 5.11 5.62
N THR A 66 -9.09 3.96 5.42
CA THR A 66 -9.93 3.31 6.44
C THR A 66 -9.08 2.65 7.52
N GLU A 67 -7.97 2.03 7.13
CA GLU A 67 -7.03 1.37 8.03
C GLU A 67 -5.91 2.35 8.39
N SER A 68 -6.13 3.17 9.43
CA SER A 68 -5.17 4.22 9.84
C SER A 68 -3.72 3.71 9.87
N VAL A 69 -2.90 4.14 8.91
CA VAL A 69 -1.54 3.64 8.71
C VAL A 69 -0.62 4.06 9.87
N GLN A 70 -0.36 3.13 10.78
CA GLN A 70 0.72 3.20 11.76
C GLN A 70 1.67 2.07 11.44
N PHE A 71 2.98 2.35 11.47
CA PHE A 71 3.95 1.33 11.14
C PHE A 71 5.11 1.26 12.10
N GLU A 72 5.59 0.03 12.25
CA GLU A 72 6.78 -0.33 12.98
C GLU A 72 7.97 -0.29 12.03
N ALA A 73 8.95 0.59 12.29
CA ALA A 73 10.17 0.64 11.48
C ALA A 73 11.26 -0.34 11.97
N GLY A 74 10.89 -1.30 12.83
CA GLY A 74 11.81 -2.25 13.48
C GLY A 74 12.56 -1.67 14.68
N TYR A 75 13.60 -2.39 15.10
CA TYR A 75 14.40 -2.10 16.29
C TYR A 75 15.50 -1.08 16.00
N HIS A 76 15.39 0.10 16.60
CA HIS A 76 16.38 1.17 16.52
C HIS A 76 16.67 1.77 17.89
N ALA A 77 17.96 1.97 18.20
CA ALA A 77 18.37 2.70 19.40
C ALA A 77 17.78 4.12 19.45
N HIS A 78 17.62 4.76 18.28
CA HIS A 78 16.97 6.05 18.08
C HIS A 78 16.08 6.01 16.83
N CYS A 79 14.94 6.69 16.85
CA CYS A 79 14.05 6.74 15.69
C CYS A 79 14.70 7.54 14.54
N PRO A 80 15.00 6.91 13.39
CA PRO A 80 15.72 7.57 12.29
C PRO A 80 14.94 8.73 11.67
N HIS A 81 13.60 8.67 11.69
CA HIS A 81 12.76 9.71 11.14
C HIS A 81 12.18 10.61 12.23
N ARG A 82 11.84 11.85 11.85
CA ARG A 82 11.37 12.89 12.77
C ARG A 82 9.96 13.34 12.38
N PHE A 83 9.25 13.88 13.36
CA PHE A 83 7.99 14.58 13.13
C PHE A 83 8.19 15.72 12.10
N GLY A 84 7.24 15.86 11.17
CA GLY A 84 7.29 16.81 10.06
C GLY A 84 8.23 16.38 8.91
N GLY A 85 8.91 15.24 9.03
CA GLY A 85 9.74 14.69 7.97
C GLY A 85 8.89 14.09 6.84
N GLU A 86 9.45 14.08 5.63
CA GLU A 86 8.89 13.34 4.51
C GLU A 86 9.13 11.84 4.68
N PHE A 87 8.17 11.04 4.24
CA PHE A 87 8.26 9.60 4.18
C PHE A 87 7.82 9.10 2.79
N SER A 88 8.52 8.09 2.28
CA SER A 88 8.09 7.29 1.14
C SER A 88 8.32 5.80 1.43
N GLY A 89 7.36 4.96 1.06
CA GLY A 89 7.45 3.51 1.25
C GLY A 89 6.37 2.75 0.49
N ILE A 90 6.47 1.43 0.49
CA ILE A 90 5.48 0.54 -0.13
C ILE A 90 4.62 -0.06 0.98
N LEU A 91 3.31 0.12 0.88
CA LEU A 91 2.33 -0.57 1.70
C LEU A 91 1.97 -1.90 1.05
N VAL A 92 1.93 -2.95 1.87
CA VAL A 92 1.61 -4.32 1.47
C VAL A 92 0.52 -4.85 2.39
N LYS A 93 -0.59 -5.29 1.80
CA LYS A 93 -1.65 -6.02 2.48
C LYS A 93 -1.55 -7.50 2.14
N GLY A 94 -1.19 -8.30 3.14
CA GLY A 94 -1.11 -9.75 3.03
C GLY A 94 -2.47 -10.44 3.19
N ARG A 95 -2.45 -11.77 3.23
CA ARG A 95 -3.67 -12.61 3.42
C ARG A 95 -4.31 -12.49 4.80
N ASP A 96 -3.55 -12.05 5.79
CA ASP A 96 -4.04 -11.75 7.14
C ASP A 96 -4.84 -10.45 7.20
N GLY A 97 -4.87 -9.70 6.10
CA GLY A 97 -5.59 -8.43 5.96
C GLY A 97 -4.89 -7.26 6.63
N VAL A 98 -3.68 -7.46 7.19
CA VAL A 98 -2.93 -6.39 7.85
C VAL A 98 -2.10 -5.64 6.82
N ILE A 99 -2.21 -4.32 6.82
CA ILE A 99 -1.37 -3.43 6.01
C ILE A 99 -0.08 -3.14 6.76
N ASN A 100 1.05 -3.51 6.17
CA ASN A 100 2.38 -3.23 6.68
C ASN A 100 3.20 -2.47 5.63
N PHE A 101 4.34 -1.90 6.03
CA PHE A 101 5.35 -1.48 5.07
C PHE A 101 6.27 -2.66 4.73
N ASP A 102 6.65 -2.77 3.46
CA ASP A 102 7.76 -3.62 3.01
C ASP A 102 9.12 -2.94 3.25
#